data_AF-A0A939KWL3-F1
#
_entry.id   AF-A0A939KWL3-F1
#
_cell.length_a   1.000
_cell.length_b   1.000
_cell.length_c   1.000
_cell.angle_alpha   90.00
_cell.angle_beta   90.00
_cell.angle_gamma   90.00
#
_symmetry.space_group_name_H-M   'P 1'
#
loop_
_entity.id
_entity.type
_entity.pdbx_description
1 polymer ?
#
loop_
_entity_poly.entity_id
_entity_poly.type
_entity_poly.pdbx_seq_one_letter_code
_entity_poly.pdbx_strand_id
1 'polypeptide(L)'
;MIFLIDHNIDGQAFMLSQTIANEGWLDWAPVIFITFAEMKLPIESNDRVVWRFAQSNQMILLTANRSMEGEDSLEQVLREENTPTSLPVVTIGNADRIMKESNYRKRCVERLMEIVLDIENYKGVTRLFIP
;
A
#
# COMPACT_ATOMS: atom_id res chain seq x y z
N MET A 1 -6.02 -4.97 -9.26
CA MET A 1 -5.10 -3.96 -8.68
C MET A 1 -3.88 -4.66 -8.12
N ILE A 2 -2.70 -4.09 -8.34
CA ILE A 2 -1.44 -4.61 -7.80
C ILE A 2 -0.98 -3.70 -6.68
N PHE A 3 -0.61 -4.28 -5.54
CA PHE A 3 0.02 -3.57 -4.43
C PHE A 3 1.49 -3.94 -4.36
N LEU A 4 2.33 -2.92 -4.30
CA LEU A 4 3.72 -3.07 -3.91
C LEU A 4 3.79 -3.03 -2.38
N ILE A 5 4.18 -4.16 -1.78
CA ILE A 5 4.28 -4.33 -0.34
C ILE A 5 5.64 -3.86 0.11
N ASP A 6 5.64 -2.88 1.01
CA ASP A 6 6.85 -2.41 1.66
C ASP A 6 7.40 -3.49 2.61
N HIS A 7 8.72 -3.65 2.61
CA HIS A 7 9.43 -4.71 3.33
C HIS A 7 9.12 -4.77 4.84
N ASN A 8 8.70 -3.64 5.43
CA ASN A 8 8.37 -3.52 6.84
C ASN A 8 7.04 -4.21 7.23
N ILE A 9 6.23 -4.64 6.26
CA ILE A 9 4.91 -5.24 6.51
C ILE A 9 4.70 -6.58 5.80
N ASP A 10 5.74 -7.25 5.31
CA ASP A 10 5.59 -8.50 4.55
C ASP A 10 4.72 -9.55 5.27
N GLY A 11 4.93 -9.73 6.58
CA GLY A 11 4.13 -10.66 7.39
C GLY A 11 2.67 -10.25 7.54
N GLN A 12 2.40 -8.96 7.71
CA GLN A 12 1.06 -8.40 7.83
C GLN A 12 0.33 -8.44 6.48
N ALA A 13 1.05 -8.19 5.38
CA ALA A 13 0.53 -8.27 4.03
C ALA A 13 0.07 -9.70 3.69
N PHE A 14 0.81 -10.72 4.15
CA PHE A 14 0.35 -12.11 4.04
C PHE A 14 -1.00 -12.31 4.74
N MET A 15 -1.17 -11.83 5.97
CA MET A 15 -2.46 -11.96 6.70
C MET A 15 -3.60 -11.18 6.04
N LEU A 16 -3.32 -10.01 5.48
CA LEU A 16 -4.28 -9.23 4.70
C LEU A 16 -4.71 -9.99 3.44
N SER A 17 -3.76 -10.55 2.69
CA SER A 17 -4.05 -11.33 1.47
C SER A 17 -4.94 -12.55 1.73
N GLN A 18 -4.68 -13.27 2.83
CA GLN A 18 -5.51 -14.39 3.27
C GLN A 18 -6.93 -13.92 3.64
N THR A 19 -7.04 -12.77 4.30
CA THR A 19 -8.35 -12.22 4.69
C THR A 19 -9.14 -11.75 3.46
N ILE A 20 -8.49 -11.12 2.48
CA ILE A 20 -9.10 -10.73 1.20
C ILE A 20 -9.70 -11.96 0.50
N ALA A 21 -8.93 -13.06 0.40
CA ALA A 21 -9.38 -14.28 -0.24
C ALA A 21 -10.55 -14.94 0.53
N ASN A 22 -10.43 -15.06 1.86
CA ASN A 22 -11.41 -15.77 2.69
C ASN A 22 -12.75 -15.04 2.81
N GLU A 23 -12.77 -13.71 2.68
CA GLU A 23 -14.00 -12.91 2.70
C GLU A 23 -14.64 -12.77 1.30
N GLY A 24 -14.08 -13.41 0.27
CA GLY A 24 -14.65 -13.43 -1.09
C GLY A 24 -14.44 -12.13 -1.89
N TRP A 25 -13.56 -11.23 -1.44
CA TRP A 25 -13.33 -9.94 -2.11
C TRP A 25 -12.74 -10.08 -3.53
N LEU A 26 -12.05 -11.18 -3.80
CA LEU A 26 -11.48 -11.46 -5.12
C LEU A 26 -12.53 -11.67 -6.21
N ASP A 27 -13.76 -12.06 -5.83
CA ASP A 27 -14.89 -12.17 -6.76
C ASP A 27 -15.37 -10.79 -7.25
N TRP A 28 -15.07 -9.72 -6.50
CA TRP A 28 -15.46 -8.35 -6.81
C TRP A 28 -14.36 -7.59 -7.54
N ALA A 29 -13.11 -7.73 -7.09
CA ALA A 29 -11.97 -7.13 -7.75
C ALA A 29 -10.69 -7.96 -7.54
N PRO A 30 -9.93 -8.25 -8.60
CA PRO A 30 -8.67 -8.98 -8.46
C PRO A 30 -7.64 -8.10 -7.74
N VAL A 31 -7.01 -8.65 -6.71
CA VAL A 31 -5.94 -7.99 -5.95
C VAL A 31 -4.72 -8.91 -5.87
N ILE A 32 -3.55 -8.36 -6.17
CA ILE A 32 -2.27 -9.07 -6.12
C ILE A 32 -1.32 -8.25 -5.26
N PHE A 33 -0.66 -8.91 -4.31
CA PHE A 33 0.39 -8.33 -3.48
C PHE A 33 1.74 -8.81 -4.02
N ILE A 34 2.64 -7.87 -4.29
CA ILE A 34 3.99 -8.15 -4.77
C ILE A 34 4.99 -7.48 -3.83
N THR A 35 6.00 -8.22 -3.41
CA THR A 35 7.05 -7.76 -2.51
C THR A 35 8.21 -7.11 -3.27
N PHE A 36 9.08 -6.40 -2.55
CA PHE A 36 10.31 -5.85 -3.11
C PHE A 36 11.23 -6.94 -3.66
N ALA A 37 11.30 -8.09 -2.97
CA ALA A 37 12.12 -9.22 -3.38
C ALA A 37 11.69 -9.77 -4.76
N GLU A 38 10.39 -9.91 -4.99
CA GLU A 38 9.84 -10.38 -6.28
C GLU A 38 10.14 -9.40 -7.42
N MET A 39 10.11 -8.10 -7.14
CA MET A 39 10.46 -7.05 -8.10
C MET A 39 11.95 -6.74 -8.19
N LYS A 40 12.79 -7.44 -7.40
CA LYS A 40 14.24 -7.18 -7.27
C LYS A 40 14.56 -5.73 -6.88
N LEU A 41 13.67 -5.09 -6.12
CA LEU A 41 13.87 -3.75 -5.56
C LEU A 41 14.69 -3.88 -4.25
N PRO A 42 15.82 -3.17 -4.10
CA PRO A 42 16.59 -3.22 -2.86
C PRO A 42 15.79 -2.72 -1.66
N ILE A 43 15.87 -3.41 -0.51
CA ILE A 43 15.18 -3.02 0.73
C ILE A 43 15.60 -1.64 1.24
N GLU A 44 16.85 -1.24 0.97
CA GLU A 44 17.42 0.07 1.35
C GLU A 44 17.05 1.20 0.36
N SER A 45 16.15 0.95 -0.59
CA SER A 45 15.71 1.99 -1.53
C SER A 45 14.95 3.09 -0.80
N ASN A 46 15.34 4.35 -1.05
CA ASN A 46 14.67 5.52 -0.47
C ASN A 46 13.22 5.68 -0.97
N ASP A 47 12.44 6.57 -0.34
CA ASP A 47 11.01 6.73 -0.65
C ASP A 47 10.76 7.20 -2.09
N ARG A 48 11.66 8.03 -2.63
CA ARG A 48 11.55 8.51 -4.01
C ARG A 48 11.67 7.39 -5.03
N VAL A 49 12.67 6.51 -4.87
CA VAL A 49 12.90 5.36 -5.75
C VAL A 49 11.72 4.41 -5.67
N VAL A 50 11.28 4.06 -4.46
CA VAL A 50 10.15 3.14 -4.27
C VAL A 50 8.85 3.71 -4.84
N TRP A 51 8.55 4.99 -4.58
CA TRP A 51 7.33 5.62 -5.08
C TRP A 51 7.32 5.69 -6.60
N ARG A 52 8.40 6.17 -7.24
CA ARG A 52 8.53 6.20 -8.71
C ARG A 52 8.42 4.81 -9.32
N PHE A 53 8.99 3.81 -8.66
CA PHE A 53 8.88 2.42 -9.09
C PHE A 53 7.43 1.93 -9.05
N ALA A 54 6.70 2.18 -7.97
CA ALA A 54 5.30 1.83 -7.85
C ALA A 54 4.45 2.53 -8.93
N GLN A 55 4.62 3.85 -9.11
CA GLN A 55 3.85 4.62 -10.11
C GLN A 55 4.13 4.17 -11.54
N SER A 56 5.40 3.98 -11.92
CA SER A 56 5.77 3.57 -13.28
C SER A 56 5.24 2.17 -13.65
N ASN A 57 4.95 1.35 -12.65
CA ASN A 57 4.35 0.02 -12.81
C ASN A 57 2.86 -0.04 -12.45
N GLN A 58 2.20 1.10 -12.22
CA GLN A 58 0.78 1.19 -11.87
C GLN A 58 0.40 0.36 -10.63
N MET A 59 1.25 0.41 -9.60
CA MET A 59 1.04 -0.26 -8.32
C MET A 59 0.71 0.73 -7.21
N ILE A 60 -0.15 0.31 -6.29
CA ILE A 60 -0.40 1.03 -5.03
C ILE A 60 0.68 0.62 -4.02
N LEU A 61 1.43 1.58 -3.48
CA LEU A 61 2.37 1.30 -2.39
C LEU A 61 1.60 1.11 -1.07
N LEU A 62 1.76 -0.05 -0.43
CA LEU A 62 1.23 -0.33 0.90
C LEU A 62 2.38 -0.40 1.92
N THR A 63 2.27 0.36 3.00
CA THR A 63 3.28 0.42 4.07
C THR A 63 2.58 0.57 5.43
N ALA A 64 3.32 0.37 6.53
CA ALA A 64 2.88 0.81 7.88
C ALA A 64 3.87 1.79 8.51
N ASN A 65 4.99 2.05 7.86
CA ASN A 65 6.02 2.95 8.36
C ASN A 65 6.95 3.39 7.23
N ARG A 66 6.60 4.53 6.63
CA ARG A 66 7.55 5.38 5.90
C ARG A 66 7.40 6.78 6.46
N SER A 67 8.23 7.06 7.44
CA SER A 67 8.56 8.40 7.91
C SER A 67 10.07 8.46 7.96
N MET A 68 10.68 8.69 6.80
CA MET A 68 12.04 9.21 6.78
C MET A 68 11.94 10.73 6.83
N GLU A 69 12.81 11.38 7.60
CA GLU A 69 12.98 12.83 7.51
C GLU A 69 14.03 13.14 6.45
N GLY A 70 13.79 14.14 5.60
CA GLY A 70 14.75 14.61 4.59
C GLY A 70 14.16 14.78 3.18
N GLU A 71 15.02 15.09 2.22
CA GLU A 71 14.64 15.42 0.83
C GLU A 71 14.01 14.24 0.07
N ASP A 72 14.35 13.01 0.46
CA ASP A 72 13.77 11.78 -0.08
C ASP A 72 12.73 11.16 0.86
N SER A 73 12.15 11.96 1.76
CA SER A 73 10.99 11.53 2.55
C SER A 73 9.78 11.33 1.65
N LEU A 74 8.95 10.35 1.99
CA LEU A 74 7.71 10.07 1.29
C LEU A 74 6.83 11.32 1.20
N GLU A 75 6.71 12.12 2.26
CA GLU A 75 5.97 13.38 2.26
C GLU A 75 6.51 14.36 1.21
N GLN A 76 7.83 14.55 1.14
CA GLN A 76 8.44 15.46 0.17
C GLN A 76 8.24 14.97 -1.27
N VAL A 77 8.44 13.67 -1.50
CA VAL A 77 8.21 13.03 -2.81
C VAL A 77 6.77 13.22 -3.26
N LEU A 78 5.81 12.94 -2.39
CA LEU A 78 4.38 13.13 -2.68
C LEU A 78 4.02 14.61 -2.91
N ARG A 79 4.75 15.56 -2.31
CA ARG A 79 4.53 16.98 -2.56
C ARG A 79 5.06 17.44 -3.91
N GLU A 80 6.22 16.93 -4.31
CA GLU A 80 6.94 17.36 -5.50
C GLU A 80 6.50 16.64 -6.78
N GLU A 81 6.18 15.36 -6.68
CA GLU A 81 6.04 14.49 -7.85
C GLU A 81 4.61 13.99 -8.08
N ASN A 82 3.71 14.13 -7.10
CA ASN A 82 2.33 13.67 -7.25
C ASN A 82 1.60 14.45 -8.35
N THR A 83 0.82 13.72 -9.14
CA THR A 83 0.01 14.24 -10.24
C THR A 83 -1.46 13.87 -10.04
N PRO A 84 -2.42 14.52 -10.74
CA PRO A 84 -3.83 14.14 -10.66
C PRO A 84 -4.14 12.68 -11.04
N THR A 85 -3.21 11.98 -11.69
CA THR A 85 -3.34 10.58 -12.11
C THR A 85 -2.53 9.61 -11.25
N SER A 86 -1.73 10.10 -10.30
CA SER A 86 -0.89 9.27 -9.44
C SER A 86 -1.74 8.37 -8.54
N LEU A 87 -1.29 7.14 -8.34
CA LEU A 87 -1.93 6.22 -7.39
C LEU A 87 -1.58 6.62 -5.95
N PRO A 88 -2.52 6.47 -5.00
CA PRO A 88 -2.27 6.83 -3.62
C PRO A 88 -1.25 5.90 -2.98
N VAL A 89 -0.55 6.41 -1.96
CA VAL A 89 0.17 5.56 -1.00
C VAL A 89 -0.77 5.22 0.14
N VAL A 90 -0.87 3.94 0.48
CA VAL A 90 -1.73 3.47 1.57
C VAL A 90 -0.87 3.12 2.79
N THR A 91 -1.20 3.70 3.94
CA THR A 91 -0.50 3.47 5.21
C THR A 91 -1.44 2.83 6.24
N ILE A 92 -1.05 1.67 6.75
CA ILE A 92 -1.72 0.99 7.86
C ILE A 92 -1.33 1.69 9.16
N GLY A 93 -2.32 2.14 9.94
CA GLY A 93 -2.08 2.92 11.15
C GLY A 93 -1.33 2.15 12.24
N ASN A 94 -1.59 0.85 12.37
CA ASN A 94 -0.93 -0.02 13.35
C ASN A 94 -0.80 -1.47 12.83
N ALA A 95 0.33 -1.75 12.16
CA ALA A 95 0.63 -3.07 11.62
C ALA A 95 0.60 -4.21 12.65
N ASP A 96 0.98 -3.97 13.91
CA ASP A 96 1.01 -5.03 14.93
C ASP A 96 -0.39 -5.60 15.23
N ARG A 97 -1.43 -4.77 15.09
CA ARG A 97 -2.82 -5.18 15.31
C ARG A 97 -3.36 -6.07 14.20
N ILE A 98 -2.79 -6.02 12.99
CA ILE A 98 -3.16 -6.94 11.89
C ILE A 98 -2.99 -8.41 12.31
N MET A 99 -1.92 -8.71 13.04
CA MET A 99 -1.62 -10.08 13.47
C MET A 99 -2.51 -10.52 14.63
N LYS A 100 -2.85 -9.61 15.55
CA LYS A 100 -3.45 -9.91 16.85
C LYS A 100 -4.99 -9.78 16.85
N GLU A 101 -5.55 -8.92 16.01
CA GLU A 101 -6.94 -8.50 16.09
C GLU A 101 -7.67 -8.73 14.77
N SER A 102 -8.49 -9.78 14.69
CA SER A 102 -9.23 -10.14 13.48
C SER A 102 -10.13 -9.00 12.97
N ASN A 103 -10.87 -8.33 13.87
CA ASN A 103 -11.75 -7.22 13.50
C ASN A 103 -10.99 -6.02 12.94
N TYR A 104 -9.81 -5.72 13.49
CA TYR A 104 -8.97 -4.65 12.99
C TYR A 104 -8.45 -4.99 11.58
N ARG A 105 -7.97 -6.22 11.38
CA ARG A 105 -7.54 -6.71 10.07
C ARG A 105 -8.67 -6.67 9.02
N LYS A 106 -9.89 -7.07 9.38
CA LYS A 106 -11.05 -6.99 8.48
C LYS A 106 -11.34 -5.55 8.06
N ARG A 107 -11.32 -4.59 8.99
CA ARG A 107 -11.51 -3.17 8.66
C ARG A 107 -10.42 -2.62 7.75
N CYS A 108 -9.18 -3.08 7.89
CA CYS A 108 -8.09 -2.73 6.96
C CYS A 108 -8.39 -3.27 5.56
N VAL A 109 -8.82 -4.52 5.45
CA VAL A 109 -9.22 -5.15 4.17
C VAL A 109 -10.40 -4.43 3.53
N GLU A 110 -11.46 -4.14 4.28
CA GLU A 110 -12.62 -3.39 3.79
C GLU A 110 -12.19 -2.04 3.18
N ARG A 111 -11.31 -1.31 3.89
CA ARG A 111 -10.79 -0.03 3.40
C ARG A 111 -9.90 -0.17 2.18
N LEU A 112 -9.05 -1.22 2.12
CA LEU A 112 -8.25 -1.52 0.92
C LEU A 112 -9.14 -1.81 -0.29
N MET A 113 -10.19 -2.63 -0.10
CA MET A 113 -11.09 -3.00 -1.18
C MET A 113 -11.94 -1.82 -1.66
N GLU A 114 -12.38 -0.94 -0.75
CA GLU A 114 -13.04 0.31 -1.14
C GLU A 114 -12.14 1.17 -2.04
N ILE A 115 -10.87 1.34 -1.68
CA ILE A 115 -9.90 2.08 -2.50
C ILE A 115 -9.70 1.40 -3.87
N VAL A 116 -9.64 0.07 -3.93
CA VAL A 116 -9.50 -0.68 -5.19
C VAL A 116 -10.72 -0.50 -6.08
N LEU A 117 -11.92 -0.60 -5.51
CA LEU A 117 -13.19 -0.52 -6.25
C LEU A 117 -13.47 0.90 -6.76
N ASP A 118 -12.98 1.92 -6.06
CA ASP A 118 -13.22 3.33 -6.38
C ASP A 118 -11.93 4.10 -6.69
N ILE A 119 -10.93 3.43 -7.28
CA ILE A 119 -9.59 3.97 -7.45
C ILE A 119 -9.54 5.32 -8.19
N GLU A 120 -10.48 5.56 -9.12
CA GLU A 120 -10.54 6.82 -9.87
C GLU A 120 -10.77 8.03 -8.95
N ASN A 121 -11.56 7.88 -7.88
CA ASN A 121 -11.78 8.94 -6.90
C ASN A 121 -10.61 9.11 -5.92
N TYR A 122 -9.67 8.17 -5.93
CA TYR A 122 -8.47 8.21 -5.10
C TYR A 122 -7.19 8.58 -5.87
N LYS A 123 -7.26 8.78 -7.19
CA LYS A 123 -6.11 9.27 -7.96
C LYS A 123 -5.75 10.71 -7.58
N GLY A 124 -4.46 10.98 -7.54
CA GLY A 124 -3.89 12.24 -7.08
C GLY A 124 -4.05 12.48 -5.58
N VAL A 125 -4.71 11.60 -4.84
CA VAL A 125 -4.69 11.61 -3.38
C VAL A 125 -3.31 11.11 -2.95
N THR A 126 -2.56 11.95 -2.26
CA THR A 126 -1.15 11.69 -1.92
C THR A 126 -0.98 10.44 -1.05
N ARG A 127 -1.54 10.47 0.17
CA ARG A 127 -1.40 9.42 1.17
C ARG A 127 -2.73 9.18 1.87
N LEU A 128 -3.13 7.91 1.96
CA LEU A 128 -4.32 7.45 2.64
C LEU A 128 -3.93 6.64 3.87
N PHE A 129 -4.52 6.98 5.00
CA PHE A 129 -4.39 6.19 6.22
C PHE A 129 -5.59 5.27 6.37
N ILE A 130 -5.31 3.98 6.52
CA ILE A 130 -6.30 2.97 6.86
C ILE A 130 -6.06 2.53 8.30
N PRO A 131 -7.10 1.95 8.95
CA PRO A 131 -7.01 1.58 10.35
C PRO A 131 -5.69 0.97 10.74
#